data_AF-A0A3G5SZY1-F1
#
_entry.id   AF-A0A3G5SZY1-F1
#
_cell.length_a   1.000
_cell.length_b   1.000
_cell.length_c   1.000
_cell.angle_alpha   90.00
_cell.angle_beta   90.00
_cell.angle_gamma   90.00
#
_symmetry.space_group_name_H-M   'P 1'
#
loop_
_entity.id
_entity.type
_entity.pdbx_description
1 polymer ?
#
loop_
_entity_poly.entity_id
_entity_poly.type
_entity_poly.pdbx_seq_one_letter_code
_entity_poly.pdbx_strand_id
1 'polypeptide(L)'
;MYDITGLPMWVDYDEDLSRWKVTVTRPNQVRNLTPHGVKLFLVDPYDEIALFTIDPEPHPARISMDVVETSEYVRFSGGLFTHMKEEKAEEIQNLPAPSEGVYLIVSRPVAMALPERRDLVVPAELIRDDQGNVVGARSLARIS
;
A
#
# COMPACT_ATOMS: atom_id res chain seq x y z
N MET A 1 13.18 23.45 15.04
CA MET A 1 14.43 23.01 15.71
C MET A 1 14.15 21.63 16.28
N TYR A 2 14.97 20.62 15.98
CA TYR A 2 14.78 19.23 16.45
C TYR A 2 15.68 19.00 17.68
N ASP A 3 15.27 18.12 18.59
CA ASP A 3 16.13 17.74 19.71
C ASP A 3 17.25 16.75 19.29
N ILE A 4 18.12 16.40 20.23
CA ILE A 4 19.26 15.48 20.01
C ILE A 4 18.84 14.05 19.59
N THR A 5 17.54 13.74 19.60
CA THR A 5 16.98 12.45 19.17
C THR A 5 16.36 12.50 17.77
N GLY A 6 16.36 13.68 17.13
CA GLY A 6 15.83 13.89 15.79
C GLY A 6 14.31 14.06 15.74
N LEU A 7 13.67 14.44 16.86
CA LEU A 7 12.21 14.65 16.95
C LEU A 7 11.83 16.15 17.02
N PRO A 8 10.64 16.54 16.52
CA PRO A 8 10.26 17.95 16.41
C PRO A 8 9.95 18.55 17.79
N MET A 9 10.52 19.71 18.11
CA MET A 9 10.34 20.39 19.41
C MET A 9 9.01 21.16 19.59
N TRP A 10 7.99 20.91 18.76
CA TRP A 10 6.63 21.50 18.88
C TRP A 10 5.60 20.53 19.44
N VAL A 11 6.04 19.34 19.86
CA VAL A 11 5.28 18.55 20.81
C VAL A 11 5.53 19.19 22.17
N ASP A 12 4.59 20.01 22.62
CA ASP A 12 4.59 20.46 24.02
C ASP A 12 4.35 19.23 24.89
N TYR A 13 5.34 18.84 25.70
CA TYR A 13 5.29 17.63 26.53
C TYR A 13 4.17 17.69 27.59
N ASP A 14 3.61 18.89 27.82
CA ASP A 14 2.49 19.16 28.74
C ASP A 14 1.10 19.01 28.09
N GLU A 15 0.98 18.89 26.77
CA GLU A 15 -0.28 18.45 26.16
C GLU A 15 -0.37 16.94 26.23
N ASP A 16 -1.29 16.48 27.06
CA ASP A 16 -1.62 15.09 27.29
C ASP A 16 -1.83 14.32 25.97
N LEU A 17 -0.77 13.63 25.53
CA LEU A 17 -0.75 12.71 24.41
C LEU A 17 -1.73 11.54 24.60
N SER A 18 -2.46 11.44 25.72
CA SER A 18 -3.55 10.48 25.91
C SER A 18 -4.71 10.66 24.92
N ARG A 19 -4.92 11.87 24.36
CA ARG A 19 -6.02 12.12 23.40
C ARG A 19 -5.81 11.44 22.05
N TRP A 20 -4.55 11.32 21.63
CA TRP A 20 -4.17 10.58 20.43
C TRP A 20 -3.35 9.39 20.89
N LYS A 21 -3.93 8.19 20.92
CA LYS A 21 -3.15 6.95 21.11
C LYS A 21 -2.26 6.70 19.90
N VAL A 22 -1.29 7.59 19.66
CA VAL A 22 -0.31 7.51 18.59
C VAL A 22 0.76 6.57 19.09
N THR A 23 0.61 5.29 18.73
CA THR A 23 1.72 4.36 18.83
C THR A 23 2.66 4.69 17.67
N VAL A 24 3.74 5.43 17.92
CA VAL A 24 4.82 5.59 16.95
C VAL A 24 5.56 4.26 16.87
N THR A 25 5.10 3.36 16.00
CA THR A 25 5.97 2.28 15.55
C THR A 25 7.00 2.91 14.64
N ARG A 26 8.30 2.74 14.92
CA ARG A 26 9.37 3.10 13.99
C ARG A 26 9.59 1.92 13.05
N PRO A 27 8.99 1.89 11.84
CA PRO A 27 9.69 1.21 10.79
C PRO A 27 10.96 2.02 10.53
N ASN A 28 12.11 1.37 10.63
CA ASN A 28 13.35 1.97 10.16
C ASN A 28 13.38 1.94 8.61
N GLN A 29 12.44 1.23 7.96
CA GLN A 29 12.33 1.14 6.51
C GLN A 29 10.89 0.89 6.01
N VAL A 30 10.49 1.56 4.94
CA VAL A 30 9.27 1.26 4.16
C VAL A 30 9.69 0.92 2.73
N ARG A 31 9.25 -0.24 2.23
CA ARG A 31 9.63 -0.75 0.89
C ARG A 31 8.39 -0.92 0.03
N ASN A 32 8.48 -0.54 -1.24
CA ASN A 32 7.35 -0.64 -2.16
C ASN A 32 7.45 -1.91 -3.02
N LEU A 33 6.61 -2.88 -2.72
CA LEU A 33 6.47 -4.13 -3.47
C LEU A 33 5.28 -4.10 -4.43
N THR A 34 4.86 -2.91 -4.87
CA THR A 34 3.92 -2.74 -5.98
C THR A 34 4.67 -2.41 -7.28
N PRO A 35 4.08 -2.61 -8.47
CA PRO A 35 4.76 -2.34 -9.75
C PRO A 35 5.00 -0.85 -10.06
N HIS A 36 4.41 0.08 -9.30
CA HIS A 36 4.45 1.51 -9.60
C HIS A 36 4.87 2.31 -8.37
N GLY A 37 5.46 3.48 -8.60
CA GLY A 37 5.83 4.39 -7.52
C GLY A 37 4.61 4.80 -6.68
N VAL A 38 4.71 4.64 -5.36
CA VAL A 38 3.65 5.03 -4.43
C VAL A 38 3.90 6.44 -3.96
N LYS A 39 2.95 7.33 -4.26
CA LYS A 39 2.95 8.72 -3.84
C LYS A 39 2.17 8.89 -2.55
N LEU A 40 2.82 9.42 -1.52
CA LEU A 40 2.23 9.75 -0.24
C LEU A 40 2.24 11.27 -0.04
N PHE A 41 1.07 11.83 0.23
CA PHE A 41 0.93 13.22 0.66
C PHE A 41 0.98 13.23 2.18
N LEU A 42 2.15 13.56 2.70
CA LEU A 42 2.44 13.63 4.12
C LEU A 42 2.29 15.08 4.58
N VAL A 43 1.93 15.25 5.85
CA VAL A 43 1.91 16.56 6.50
C VAL A 43 3.04 16.54 7.52
N ASP A 44 3.92 17.53 7.42
CA ASP A 44 5.02 17.67 8.37
C ASP A 44 4.52 18.31 9.68
N PRO A 45 5.38 18.42 10.72
CA PRO A 45 4.99 19.00 11.99
C PRO A 45 4.58 20.47 11.97
N TYR A 46 4.76 21.19 10.85
CA TYR A 46 4.42 22.60 10.66
C TYR A 46 3.18 22.77 9.76
N ASP A 47 2.42 21.69 9.55
CA ASP A 47 1.28 21.61 8.63
C ASP A 47 1.65 21.82 7.15
N GLU A 48 2.94 21.68 6.79
CA GLU A 48 3.36 21.75 5.39
C GLU A 48 3.15 20.39 4.69
N ILE A 49 2.56 20.43 3.50
CA ILE A 49 2.33 19.23 2.69
C ILE A 49 3.61 18.86 1.96
N ALA A 50 4.11 17.65 2.22
CA ALA A 50 5.21 17.03 1.50
C ALA A 50 4.68 15.88 0.61
N LEU A 51 5.12 15.87 -0.64
CA LEU A 51 4.90 14.73 -1.54
C LEU A 51 6.12 13.81 -1.48
N PHE A 52 5.94 12.62 -0.92
CA PHE A 52 6.97 11.58 -0.90
C PHE A 52 6.65 10.49 -1.91
N THR A 53 7.62 10.09 -2.72
CA THR A 53 7.45 8.97 -3.67
C THR A 53 8.36 7.82 -3.26
N ILE A 54 7.77 6.63 -3.11
CA ILE A 54 8.49 5.39 -2.83
C ILE A 54 8.55 4.59 -4.13
N ASP A 55 9.72 4.53 -4.74
CA ASP A 55 9.94 3.79 -5.98
C ASP A 55 9.74 2.29 -5.79
N PRO A 56 9.24 1.59 -6.83
CA PRO A 56 9.04 0.15 -6.76
C PRO A 56 10.37 -0.57 -6.58
N GLU A 57 10.36 -1.62 -5.77
CA GLU A 57 11.47 -2.57 -5.69
C GLU A 57 11.63 -3.30 -7.03
N PRO A 58 12.85 -3.73 -7.40
CA PRO A 58 13.11 -4.37 -8.69
C PRO A 58 12.25 -5.61 -8.96
N HIS A 59 11.87 -6.32 -7.90
CA HIS A 59 11.04 -7.53 -7.96
C HIS A 59 9.85 -7.36 -6.99
N PRO A 60 8.75 -6.71 -7.41
CA PRO A 60 7.59 -6.49 -6.56
C PRO A 60 6.86 -7.79 -6.24
N ALA A 61 6.15 -7.81 -5.11
CA ALA A 61 5.32 -8.93 -4.71
C ALA A 61 4.10 -9.04 -5.64
N ARG A 62 3.81 -10.25 -6.11
CA ARG A 62 2.70 -10.51 -7.01
C ARG A 62 2.03 -11.84 -6.69
N ILE A 63 0.72 -11.92 -6.97
CA ILE A 63 0.00 -13.19 -6.96
C ILE A 63 0.27 -13.85 -8.32
N SER A 64 0.81 -15.06 -8.32
CA SER A 64 0.90 -15.91 -9.51
C SER A 64 -0.52 -16.29 -9.93
N MET A 65 -0.81 -16.18 -11.22
CA MET A 65 -2.08 -16.58 -11.81
C MET A 65 -1.80 -17.64 -12.86
N ASP A 66 -2.46 -18.79 -12.73
CA ASP A 66 -2.55 -19.76 -13.81
C ASP A 66 -3.79 -19.46 -14.64
N VAL A 67 -3.61 -19.40 -15.97
CA VAL A 67 -4.68 -19.07 -16.91
C VAL A 67 -5.14 -20.36 -17.58
N VAL A 68 -6.34 -20.80 -17.24
CA VAL A 68 -6.96 -21.98 -17.83
C VAL A 68 -7.78 -21.54 -19.04
N GLU A 69 -7.38 -21.99 -20.24
CA GLU A 69 -8.22 -21.84 -21.43
C GLU A 69 -9.47 -22.71 -21.28
N THR A 70 -10.63 -22.07 -21.30
CA THR A 70 -11.94 -22.74 -21.30
C THR A 70 -12.44 -22.90 -22.73
N SER A 71 -13.46 -23.72 -22.98
CA SER A 71 -14.17 -23.73 -24.28
C SER A 71 -15.43 -22.84 -24.28
N GLU A 72 -15.56 -21.99 -23.26
CA GLU A 72 -16.76 -21.18 -23.01
C GLU A 72 -16.69 -19.82 -23.71
N TYR A 73 -17.84 -19.36 -24.21
CA TYR A 73 -17.98 -18.08 -24.89
C TYR A 73 -19.16 -17.30 -24.31
N VAL A 74 -18.93 -16.02 -24.04
CA VAL A 74 -19.99 -15.09 -23.62
C VAL A 74 -20.54 -14.40 -24.85
N ARG A 75 -21.86 -14.52 -25.07
CA ARG A 75 -22.57 -13.86 -26.16
C ARG A 75 -23.14 -12.52 -25.70
N PHE A 76 -22.91 -11.47 -26.48
CA PHE A 76 -23.51 -10.16 -26.31
C PHE A 76 -24.62 -9.91 -27.34
N SER A 77 -25.42 -8.87 -27.12
CA SER A 77 -26.37 -8.38 -28.11
C SER A 77 -25.67 -7.98 -29.41
N GLY A 78 -26.36 -8.13 -30.55
CA GLY A 78 -25.79 -7.80 -31.86
C GLY A 78 -24.89 -8.88 -32.45
N GLY A 79 -24.86 -10.09 -31.87
CA GLY A 79 -24.15 -11.25 -32.43
C GLY A 79 -22.66 -11.31 -32.09
N LEU A 80 -22.17 -10.43 -31.22
CA LEU A 80 -20.79 -10.42 -30.74
C LEU A 80 -20.56 -11.53 -29.70
N PHE A 81 -19.36 -12.10 -29.69
CA PHE A 81 -18.94 -13.08 -28.69
C PHE A 81 -17.50 -12.82 -28.25
N THR A 82 -17.19 -13.18 -27.01
CA THR A 82 -15.82 -13.20 -26.50
C THR A 82 -15.54 -14.52 -25.79
N HIS A 83 -14.28 -14.93 -25.80
CA HIS A 83 -13.83 -16.13 -25.10
C HIS A 83 -13.78 -15.88 -23.59
N MET A 84 -14.27 -16.85 -22.80
CA MET A 84 -14.14 -16.81 -21.36
C MET A 84 -12.84 -17.51 -20.93
N LYS A 85 -12.10 -16.90 -20.01
CA LYS A 85 -10.92 -17.53 -19.41
C LYS A 85 -11.16 -17.66 -17.91
N GLU A 86 -10.63 -18.73 -17.33
CA GLU A 86 -10.61 -18.90 -15.89
C GLU A 86 -9.18 -18.61 -15.42
N GLU A 87 -9.04 -17.74 -14.41
CA GLU A 87 -7.77 -17.43 -13.78
C GLU A 87 -7.78 -17.96 -12.36
N LYS A 88 -6.77 -18.76 -12.00
CA LYS A 88 -6.61 -19.32 -10.66
C LYS A 88 -5.41 -18.67 -9.99
N ALA A 89 -5.67 -17.99 -8.88
CA ALA A 89 -4.61 -17.52 -8.00
C ALA A 89 -3.90 -18.72 -7.36
N GLU A 90 -2.58 -18.78 -7.51
CA GLU A 90 -1.77 -19.87 -6.96
C GLU A 90 -1.08 -19.42 -5.67
N GLU A 91 0.12 -18.85 -5.81
CA GLU A 91 1.00 -18.46 -4.71
C GLU A 91 1.42 -16.99 -4.84
N ILE A 92 1.82 -16.41 -3.70
CA ILE A 92 2.42 -15.08 -3.70
C ILE A 92 3.92 -15.23 -3.94
N GLN A 93 4.41 -14.63 -5.02
CA GLN A 93 5.82 -14.61 -5.39
C GLN A 93 6.47 -13.29 -4.97
N ASN A 94 7.79 -13.33 -4.75
CA ASN A 94 8.63 -12.18 -4.42
C ASN A 94 8.19 -11.40 -3.17
N LEU A 95 7.47 -12.04 -2.26
CA LEU A 95 7.14 -11.47 -0.96
C LEU A 95 8.19 -11.89 0.07
N PRO A 96 9.06 -10.99 0.56
CA PRO A 96 10.03 -11.34 1.59
C PRO A 96 9.34 -11.68 2.91
N ALA A 97 10.04 -12.48 3.72
CA ALA A 97 9.64 -12.75 5.10
C ALA A 97 9.57 -11.44 5.92
N PRO A 98 8.71 -11.38 6.95
CA PRO A 98 8.66 -10.22 7.84
C PRO A 98 10.02 -9.96 8.48
N SER A 99 10.40 -8.69 8.56
CA SER A 99 11.62 -8.23 9.22
C SER A 99 11.27 -7.15 10.23
N GLU A 100 11.93 -7.16 11.38
CA GLU A 100 11.68 -6.15 12.42
C GLU A 100 11.96 -4.74 11.87
N GLY A 101 11.03 -3.81 12.13
CA GLY A 101 11.14 -2.43 11.67
C GLY A 101 10.99 -2.22 10.16
N VAL A 102 10.47 -3.19 9.40
CA VAL A 102 10.21 -3.04 7.97
C VAL A 102 8.71 -3.13 7.69
N TYR A 103 8.15 -2.14 6.98
CA TYR A 103 6.84 -2.29 6.33
C TYR A 103 6.98 -2.50 4.83
N LEU A 104 6.12 -3.34 4.29
CA LEU A 104 6.05 -3.66 2.87
C LEU A 104 4.74 -3.12 2.31
N ILE A 105 4.83 -2.14 1.42
CA ILE A 105 3.67 -1.67 0.66
C ILE A 105 3.38 -2.70 -0.43
N VAL A 106 2.21 -3.32 -0.37
CA VAL A 106 1.76 -4.35 -1.31
C VAL A 106 0.43 -3.97 -1.96
N SER A 107 0.00 -4.74 -2.95
CA SER A 107 -1.36 -4.62 -3.46
C SER A 107 -2.38 -5.11 -2.41
N ARG A 108 -3.59 -4.57 -2.48
CA ARG A 108 -4.67 -4.97 -1.56
C ARG A 108 -5.00 -6.48 -1.62
N PRO A 109 -5.03 -7.15 -2.80
CA PRO A 109 -5.17 -8.60 -2.85
C PRO A 109 -4.08 -9.38 -2.10
N VAL A 110 -2.81 -8.94 -2.18
CA VAL A 110 -1.70 -9.58 -1.46
C VAL A 110 -1.87 -9.42 0.05
N ALA A 111 -2.23 -8.23 0.53
CA ALA A 111 -2.49 -8.01 1.96
C ALA A 111 -3.70 -8.82 2.48
N MET A 112 -4.78 -8.94 1.68
CA MET A 112 -5.96 -9.73 2.03
C MET A 112 -5.69 -11.23 2.10
N ALA A 113 -4.73 -11.73 1.31
CA ALA A 113 -4.37 -13.14 1.30
C ALA A 113 -3.53 -13.56 2.53
N LEU A 114 -2.95 -12.60 3.27
CA LEU A 114 -2.08 -12.84 4.42
C LEU A 114 -2.49 -11.94 5.61
N PRO A 115 -3.72 -12.06 6.15
CA PRO A 115 -4.25 -11.16 7.19
C PRO A 115 -3.45 -11.21 8.51
N GLU A 116 -2.67 -12.26 8.75
CA GLU A 116 -1.78 -12.40 9.89
C GLU A 116 -0.49 -11.55 9.79
N ARG A 117 -0.10 -11.12 8.59
CA ARG A 117 1.13 -10.35 8.35
C ARG A 117 0.94 -8.87 8.67
N ARG A 118 1.31 -8.47 9.89
CA ARG A 118 1.19 -7.08 10.38
C ARG A 118 2.16 -6.08 9.75
N ASP A 119 3.16 -6.55 9.02
CA ASP A 119 4.13 -5.73 8.28
C ASP A 119 3.65 -5.36 6.86
N LEU A 120 2.54 -5.93 6.39
CA LEU A 120 1.95 -5.56 5.10
C LEU A 120 1.03 -4.36 5.24
N VAL A 121 1.22 -3.38 4.35
CA VAL A 121 0.40 -2.18 4.29
C VAL A 121 0.00 -1.86 2.86
N VAL A 122 -1.10 -1.13 2.70
CA VAL A 122 -1.60 -0.69 1.39
C VAL A 122 -1.81 0.82 1.41
N PRO A 123 -1.67 1.53 0.26
CA PRO A 123 -2.08 2.92 0.16
C PRO A 123 -3.57 3.07 0.52
N ALA A 124 -3.89 4.04 1.38
CA ALA A 124 -5.21 4.33 1.89
C ALA A 124 -5.52 5.83 1.81
N GLU A 125 -6.81 6.19 1.85
CA GLU A 125 -7.26 7.58 1.63
C GLU A 125 -6.69 8.14 0.32
N LEU A 126 -7.00 7.43 -0.77
CA LEU A 126 -6.51 7.74 -2.11
C LEU A 126 -6.95 9.15 -2.53
N ILE A 127 -6.00 9.93 -3.02
CA ILE A 127 -6.23 11.25 -3.60
C ILE A 127 -6.42 11.08 -5.09
N ARG A 128 -7.47 11.72 -5.63
CA ARG A 128 -7.78 11.72 -7.05
C ARG A 128 -7.70 13.12 -7.63
N ASP A 129 -7.30 13.21 -8.90
CA ASP A 129 -7.41 14.45 -9.68
C ASP A 129 -8.86 14.71 -10.13
N ASP A 130 -9.05 15.79 -10.86
CA ASP A 130 -10.34 16.21 -11.44
C ASP A 130 -10.90 15.21 -12.47
N GLN A 131 -10.04 14.40 -13.07
CA GLN A 131 -10.41 13.31 -13.99
C GLN A 131 -10.72 11.99 -13.25
N GLY A 132 -10.55 11.97 -11.92
CA GLY A 132 -10.77 10.79 -11.09
C GLY A 132 -9.59 9.80 -11.06
N ASN A 133 -8.45 10.13 -11.67
CA ASN A 133 -7.24 9.30 -11.61
C ASN A 133 -6.62 9.37 -10.22
N VAL A 134 -6.11 8.24 -9.71
CA VAL A 134 -5.39 8.22 -8.43
C VAL A 134 -4.02 8.88 -8.60
N VAL A 135 -3.78 9.98 -7.87
CA VAL A 135 -2.50 10.74 -7.91
C VAL A 135 -1.63 10.51 -6.68
N GLY A 136 -2.15 9.83 -5.65
CA GLY A 136 -1.42 9.42 -4.45
C GLY A 136 -2.35 8.99 -3.33
N ALA A 137 -1.84 8.95 -2.11
CA ALA A 137 -2.57 8.53 -0.91
C ALA A 137 -2.18 9.40 0.29
N ARG A 138 -3.07 9.55 1.29
CA ARG A 138 -2.76 10.28 2.54
C ARG A 138 -2.25 9.38 3.66
N SER A 139 -2.56 8.09 3.59
CA SER A 139 -2.23 7.16 4.66
C SER A 139 -1.89 5.77 4.10
N LEU A 140 -1.42 4.91 5.01
CA LEU A 140 -1.23 3.49 4.78
C LEU A 140 -2.18 2.74 5.71
N ALA A 141 -2.82 1.68 5.21
CA ALA A 141 -3.69 0.82 6.01
C ALA A 141 -3.11 -0.59 6.12
N ARG A 142 -3.26 -1.20 7.30
CA ARG A 142 -3.21 -2.65 7.43
C ARG A 142 -4.57 -3.23 7.10
N ILE A 143 -4.57 -4.36 6.44
CA ILE A 143 -5.79 -5.14 6.19
C ILE A 143 -5.87 -6.22 7.26
N SER A 144 -7.06 -6.38 7.85
CA SER A 144 -7.36 -7.35 8.92
C SER A 144 -8.71 -7.99 8.71
#